data_AF-A0AAJ8WVH6-F1
#
_entry.id   AF-A0AAJ8WVH6-F1
#
_cell.length_a   1.000
_cell.length_b   1.000
_cell.length_c   1.000
_cell.angle_alpha   90.00
_cell.angle_beta   90.00
_cell.angle_gamma   90.00
#
_symmetry.space_group_name_H-M   'P 1'
#
loop_
_entity.id
_entity.type
_entity.pdbx_description
1 polymer ?
#
loop_
_entity_poly.entity_id
_entity_poly.type
_entity_poly.pdbx_seq_one_letter_code
_entity_poly.pdbx_strand_id
1 'polypeptide(L)'
;MAYPYQTQGFTLDNSGRRIVVDPVTRIEGHMRCEVNIDSNNVITNAVSTGTMWRGLEVILKGRDPRDAWAFVERICGVCTGTHALTSIRAVENALGIAIPDNANCIRKKLPKEALFSTLGRTAARALESVWAGNTLQYFFDRLMRNLKSGDTATANVTLWEPDTWPTSAKGVGFSEAPRGALGHWIKIENQKIDSYQCVVPTTWNAGPRDDKGQIGAYEAALMGTKLAVPDQPLEILRTLHSFDPCLACSTHVIDNHGGELVRVQVR
;
A
#
# COMPACT_ATOMS: atom_id res chain seq x y z
N MET A 1 -13.30 33.33 15.09
CA MET A 1 -12.29 33.92 15.99
C MET A 1 -11.16 32.91 16.13
N ALA A 2 -9.92 33.36 16.03
CA ALA A 2 -8.78 32.52 16.34
C ALA A 2 -8.70 32.35 17.86
N TYR A 3 -8.55 31.12 18.34
CA TYR A 3 -8.50 30.81 19.77
C TYR A 3 -7.21 30.06 20.05
N PRO A 4 -6.11 30.76 20.36
CA PRO A 4 -4.88 30.09 20.74
C PRO A 4 -5.12 29.32 22.04
N TYR A 5 -4.73 28.05 22.06
CA TYR A 5 -4.76 27.23 23.26
C TYR A 5 -3.55 26.32 23.34
N GLN A 6 -3.23 25.84 24.54
CA GLN A 6 -2.06 24.99 24.78
C GLN A 6 -2.47 23.56 25.09
N THR A 7 -1.76 22.61 24.50
CA THR A 7 -1.90 21.17 24.79
C THR A 7 -0.58 20.46 24.48
N GLN A 8 -0.21 19.46 25.29
CA GLN A 8 0.96 18.60 25.05
C GLN A 8 2.29 19.35 24.83
N GLY A 9 2.42 20.57 25.36
CA GLY A 9 3.60 21.43 25.16
C GLY A 9 3.60 22.24 23.86
N PHE A 10 2.54 22.15 23.04
CA PHE A 10 2.34 22.96 21.84
C PHE A 10 1.38 24.12 22.12
N THR A 11 1.62 25.27 21.51
CA THR A 11 0.63 26.36 21.39
C THR A 11 0.00 26.25 20.02
N LEU A 12 -1.28 25.86 19.98
CA LEU A 12 -2.04 25.75 18.74
C LEU A 12 -2.69 27.08 18.44
N ASP A 13 -2.29 27.72 17.34
CA ASP A 13 -2.85 28.98 16.85
C ASP A 13 -3.36 28.82 15.42
N ASN A 14 -4.66 29.02 15.24
CA ASN A 14 -5.35 28.96 13.96
C ASN A 14 -5.47 30.32 13.25
N SER A 15 -4.72 31.34 13.70
CA SER A 15 -4.49 32.59 12.98
C SER A 15 -3.55 32.39 11.76
N GLY A 16 -3.12 33.47 11.11
CA GLY A 16 -2.16 33.40 10.01
C GLY A 16 -2.70 32.80 8.70
N ARG A 17 -1.80 32.38 7.80
CA ARG A 17 -2.15 31.85 6.49
C ARG A 17 -2.52 30.37 6.60
N ARG A 18 -3.66 29.97 6.05
CA ARG A 18 -4.08 28.57 5.96
C ARG A 18 -3.58 27.92 4.67
N ILE A 19 -3.00 26.74 4.79
CA ILE A 19 -2.58 25.87 3.68
C ILE A 19 -3.38 24.58 3.77
N VAL A 20 -3.81 24.06 2.62
CA VAL A 20 -4.63 22.85 2.50
C VAL A 20 -3.94 21.88 1.55
N VAL A 21 -3.75 20.64 2.00
CA VAL A 21 -3.29 19.52 1.18
C VAL A 21 -4.42 18.51 1.10
N ASP A 22 -5.12 18.52 -0.03
CA ASP A 22 -6.26 17.65 -0.31
C ASP A 22 -6.34 17.43 -1.83
N PRO A 23 -6.05 16.21 -2.34
CA PRO A 23 -5.81 14.99 -1.57
C PRO A 23 -4.39 14.91 -0.98
N VAL A 24 -4.24 14.32 0.21
CA VAL A 24 -2.94 13.79 0.66
C VAL A 24 -2.67 12.50 -0.11
N THR A 25 -1.66 12.52 -0.98
CA THR A 25 -1.33 11.39 -1.86
C THR A 25 -0.22 10.50 -1.27
N ARG A 26 0.01 9.32 -1.88
CA ARG A 26 0.97 8.28 -1.42
C ARG A 26 0.68 7.70 -0.03
N ILE A 27 -0.61 7.60 0.29
CA ILE A 27 -1.15 6.92 1.47
C ILE A 27 -2.28 5.97 1.05
N GLU A 28 -2.75 5.13 1.97
CA GLU A 28 -4.02 4.41 1.80
C GLU A 28 -5.20 5.32 2.18
N GLY A 29 -6.32 5.20 1.47
CA GLY A 29 -7.56 5.89 1.79
C GLY A 29 -7.62 7.37 1.38
N HIS A 30 -8.46 8.13 2.10
CA HIS A 30 -8.73 9.53 1.83
C HIS A 30 -8.43 10.38 3.07
N MET A 31 -7.54 11.35 2.89
CA MET A 31 -7.14 12.27 3.95
C MET A 31 -7.01 13.68 3.40
N ARG A 32 -7.42 14.62 4.23
CA ARG A 32 -7.21 16.05 4.09
C ARG A 32 -6.36 16.52 5.26
N CYS A 33 -5.29 17.23 4.96
CA CYS A 33 -4.47 17.90 5.96
C CYS A 33 -4.55 19.40 5.76
N GLU A 34 -4.77 20.13 6.83
CA GLU A 34 -4.74 21.58 6.81
C GLU A 34 -3.79 22.09 7.87
N VAL A 35 -3.08 23.16 7.56
CA VAL A 35 -2.20 23.81 8.52
C VAL A 35 -2.39 25.32 8.49
N ASN A 36 -2.16 25.95 9.63
CA ASN A 36 -1.92 27.39 9.71
C ASN A 36 -0.42 27.62 9.85
N ILE A 37 0.08 28.64 9.15
CA ILE A 37 1.46 29.09 9.27
C ILE A 37 1.54 30.56 9.72
N ASP A 38 2.56 30.87 10.52
CA ASP A 38 2.90 32.22 10.91
C ASP A 38 3.64 33.00 9.79
N SER A 39 4.06 34.23 10.08
CA SER A 39 4.81 35.08 9.14
C SER A 39 6.20 34.54 8.79
N ASN A 40 6.73 33.60 9.57
CA ASN A 40 8.02 32.95 9.34
C ASN A 40 7.88 31.60 8.61
N ASN A 41 6.67 31.29 8.11
CA ASN A 41 6.32 30.02 7.47
C ASN A 41 6.44 28.79 8.40
N VAL A 42 6.29 28.96 9.71
CA VAL A 42 6.27 27.86 10.68
C VAL A 42 4.82 27.42 10.93
N ILE A 43 4.57 26.11 10.95
CA ILE A 43 3.24 25.56 11.25
C ILE A 43 2.89 25.80 12.72
N THR A 44 1.80 26.53 12.97
CA THR A 44 1.29 26.85 14.32
C THR A 44 0.03 26.07 14.67
N ASN A 45 -0.64 25.48 13.69
CA ASN A 45 -1.78 24.59 13.89
C ASN A 45 -1.85 23.58 12.74
N ALA A 46 -2.30 22.36 13.04
CA ALA A 46 -2.50 21.30 12.07
C ALA A 46 -3.81 20.56 12.34
N VAL A 47 -4.56 20.26 11.29
CA VAL A 47 -5.83 19.55 11.33
C VAL A 47 -5.72 18.33 10.41
N SER A 48 -5.85 17.14 11.00
CA SER A 48 -5.85 15.86 10.29
C SER A 48 -7.28 15.34 10.15
N THR A 49 -7.79 15.28 8.92
CA THR A 49 -9.17 14.88 8.64
C THR A 49 -9.17 13.63 7.77
N GLY A 50 -9.68 12.53 8.31
CA GLY A 50 -10.06 11.36 7.50
C GLY A 50 -11.33 11.69 6.70
N THR A 51 -11.28 11.59 5.39
CA THR A 51 -12.36 12.03 4.49
C THR A 51 -13.15 10.87 3.89
N MET A 52 -13.13 9.70 4.54
CA MET A 52 -13.91 8.53 4.15
C MET A 52 -14.50 7.79 5.34
N TRP A 53 -15.63 7.10 5.11
CA TRP A 53 -16.26 6.21 6.07
C TRP A 53 -17.01 5.08 5.36
N ARG A 54 -16.99 3.87 5.95
CA ARG A 54 -17.71 2.69 5.45
C ARG A 54 -18.58 1.98 6.50
N GLY A 55 -18.35 2.23 7.79
CA GLY A 55 -19.24 1.74 8.86
C GLY A 55 -19.24 0.23 9.10
N LEU A 56 -18.11 -0.46 8.98
CA LEU A 56 -18.03 -1.93 9.18
C LEU A 56 -18.54 -2.37 10.57
N GLU A 57 -18.34 -1.56 11.60
CA GLU A 57 -18.85 -1.82 12.96
C GLU A 57 -20.38 -1.90 13.00
N VAL A 58 -21.07 -1.11 12.16
CA VAL A 58 -22.53 -1.15 12.02
C VAL A 58 -22.95 -2.35 11.19
N ILE A 59 -22.25 -2.60 10.07
CA ILE A 59 -22.53 -3.72 9.15
C ILE A 59 -22.41 -5.09 9.84
N LEU A 60 -21.53 -5.21 10.83
CA LEU A 60 -21.31 -6.45 11.58
C LEU A 60 -22.40 -6.75 12.61
N LYS A 61 -23.24 -5.79 12.98
CA LYS A 61 -24.32 -6.03 13.95
C LYS A 61 -25.30 -7.08 13.39
N GLY A 62 -25.59 -8.11 14.18
CA GLY A 62 -26.49 -9.20 13.79
C GLY A 62 -25.90 -10.25 12.84
N ARG A 63 -24.60 -10.15 12.49
CA ARG A 63 -23.89 -11.17 11.72
C ARG A 63 -23.44 -12.32 12.61
N ASP A 64 -23.24 -13.49 12.02
CA ASP A 64 -22.61 -14.62 12.70
C ASP A 64 -21.13 -14.29 13.00
N PRO A 65 -20.64 -14.48 14.24
CA PRO A 65 -19.23 -14.25 14.58
C PRO A 65 -18.24 -15.04 13.73
N ARG A 66 -18.63 -16.21 13.19
CA ARG A 66 -17.79 -17.03 12.31
C ARG A 66 -17.52 -16.37 10.96
N ASP A 67 -18.38 -15.45 10.53
CA ASP A 67 -18.24 -14.73 9.26
C ASP A 67 -17.53 -13.37 9.42
N ALA A 68 -17.40 -12.87 10.66
CA ALA A 68 -16.90 -11.53 10.94
C ALA A 68 -15.54 -11.25 10.29
N TRP A 69 -14.62 -12.22 10.32
CA TRP A 69 -13.29 -12.09 9.75
C TRP A 69 -13.31 -11.78 8.25
N ALA A 70 -14.27 -12.34 7.49
CA ALA A 70 -14.37 -12.14 6.06
C ALA A 70 -14.82 -10.70 5.73
N PHE A 71 -15.65 -10.10 6.57
CA PHE A 71 -16.09 -8.71 6.44
C PHE A 71 -14.98 -7.74 6.86
N VAL A 72 -14.39 -7.93 8.05
CA VAL A 72 -13.36 -7.00 8.54
C VAL A 72 -12.06 -7.07 7.75
N GLU A 73 -11.77 -8.18 7.07
CA GLU A 73 -10.65 -8.28 6.13
C GLU A 73 -10.72 -7.21 5.04
N ARG A 74 -11.92 -6.72 4.72
CA ARG A 74 -12.12 -5.67 3.72
C ARG A 74 -12.01 -4.27 4.33
N ILE A 75 -11.65 -4.12 5.61
CA ILE A 75 -11.33 -2.81 6.19
C ILE A 75 -10.12 -2.21 5.49
N CYS A 76 -9.11 -2.99 5.13
CA CYS A 76 -7.96 -2.42 4.43
C CYS A 76 -7.29 -3.48 3.56
N GLY A 77 -7.05 -3.14 2.29
CA GLY A 77 -6.28 -3.98 1.37
C GLY A 77 -4.78 -3.96 1.66
N VAL A 78 -4.26 -2.82 2.14
CA VAL A 78 -2.82 -2.63 2.38
C VAL A 78 -2.34 -3.44 3.57
N CYS A 79 -3.04 -3.37 4.71
CA CYS A 79 -2.77 -4.22 5.88
C CYS A 79 -3.62 -5.50 5.89
N THR A 80 -3.89 -6.04 4.70
CA THR A 80 -4.62 -7.30 4.50
C THR A 80 -4.12 -8.44 5.39
N GLY A 81 -5.07 -9.23 5.89
CA GLY A 81 -4.87 -10.37 6.77
C GLY A 81 -4.94 -9.99 8.25
N THR A 82 -4.48 -8.79 8.62
CA THR A 82 -4.41 -8.39 10.04
C THR A 82 -5.80 -8.26 10.67
N HIS A 83 -6.76 -7.72 9.92
CA HIS A 83 -8.13 -7.57 10.40
C HIS A 83 -8.83 -8.93 10.51
N ALA A 84 -8.70 -9.83 9.52
CA ALA A 84 -9.21 -11.20 9.64
C ALA A 84 -8.62 -11.93 10.85
N LEU A 85 -7.28 -11.91 11.00
CA LEU A 85 -6.58 -12.57 12.10
C LEU A 85 -7.00 -12.01 13.46
N THR A 86 -7.18 -10.70 13.56
CA THR A 86 -7.64 -10.05 14.80
C THR A 86 -9.09 -10.44 15.10
N SER A 87 -9.96 -10.50 14.08
CA SER A 87 -11.36 -10.90 14.27
C SER A 87 -11.49 -12.36 14.71
N ILE A 88 -10.76 -13.31 14.09
CA ILE A 88 -10.80 -14.71 14.54
C ILE A 88 -10.28 -14.84 15.97
N ARG A 89 -9.19 -14.14 16.34
CA ARG A 89 -8.66 -14.14 17.70
C ARG A 89 -9.65 -13.55 18.70
N ALA A 90 -10.36 -12.48 18.33
CA ALA A 90 -11.37 -11.86 19.18
C ALA A 90 -12.55 -12.81 19.43
N VAL A 91 -13.04 -13.49 18.38
CA VAL A 91 -14.12 -14.48 18.50
C VAL A 91 -13.67 -15.70 19.30
N GLU A 92 -12.47 -16.23 19.03
CA GLU A 92 -11.87 -17.32 19.79
C GLU A 92 -11.74 -16.98 21.27
N ASN A 93 -11.26 -15.77 21.59
CA ASN A 93 -11.15 -15.29 22.96
C ASN A 93 -12.51 -15.15 23.64
N ALA A 94 -13.49 -14.55 22.96
CA ALA A 94 -14.83 -14.35 23.50
C ALA A 94 -15.55 -15.68 23.79
N LEU A 95 -15.28 -16.72 23.00
CA LEU A 95 -15.89 -18.05 23.14
C LEU A 95 -15.03 -19.04 23.94
N GLY A 96 -13.87 -18.62 24.44
CA GLY A 96 -12.95 -19.49 25.19
C GLY A 96 -12.37 -20.64 24.35
N ILE A 97 -12.24 -20.46 23.03
CA ILE A 97 -11.76 -21.49 22.11
C ILE A 97 -10.23 -21.56 22.17
N ALA A 98 -9.72 -22.68 22.67
CA ALA A 98 -8.31 -23.04 22.51
C ALA A 98 -8.11 -23.68 21.13
N ILE A 99 -7.35 -23.03 20.26
CA ILE A 99 -7.01 -23.59 18.95
C ILE A 99 -5.90 -24.64 19.08
N PRO A 100 -5.95 -25.75 18.32
CA PRO A 100 -4.87 -26.73 18.29
C PRO A 100 -3.55 -26.09 17.84
N ASP A 101 -2.42 -26.60 18.32
CA ASP A 101 -1.09 -26.14 17.90
C ASP A 101 -0.94 -26.19 16.38
N ASN A 102 -1.49 -27.21 15.73
CA ASN A 102 -1.51 -27.29 14.27
C ASN A 102 -2.32 -26.18 13.60
N ALA A 103 -3.40 -25.66 14.19
CA ALA A 103 -4.11 -24.49 13.65
C ALA A 103 -3.28 -23.20 13.86
N ASN A 104 -2.59 -23.10 14.98
CA ASN A 104 -1.62 -22.03 15.25
C ASN A 104 -0.39 -22.11 14.33
N CYS A 105 -0.02 -23.32 13.90
CA CYS A 105 1.07 -23.62 12.96
C CYS A 105 0.62 -23.66 11.49
N ILE A 106 -0.66 -23.87 11.16
CA ILE A 106 -1.26 -23.77 9.81
C ILE A 106 -1.52 -22.32 9.45
N ARG A 107 -1.81 -21.49 10.46
CA ARG A 107 -1.49 -20.06 10.42
C ARG A 107 -0.01 -19.79 10.12
N LYS A 108 0.85 -20.81 10.01
CA LYS A 108 2.27 -20.71 9.62
C LYS A 108 2.72 -21.67 8.49
N LYS A 109 1.96 -22.71 8.05
CA LYS A 109 2.36 -23.72 7.03
C LYS A 109 1.14 -24.49 6.43
N LEU A 110 0.93 -24.45 5.11
CA LEU A 110 -0.13 -25.19 4.36
C LEU A 110 0.48 -26.06 3.23
N PRO A 111 -0.21 -27.13 2.77
CA PRO A 111 0.22 -27.99 1.66
C PRO A 111 0.02 -27.30 0.29
N LYS A 112 0.80 -27.72 -0.71
CA LYS A 112 0.96 -27.01 -2.00
C LYS A 112 -0.33 -26.90 -2.80
N GLU A 113 -1.21 -27.89 -2.70
CA GLU A 113 -2.49 -27.94 -3.43
C GLU A 113 -3.48 -26.88 -2.91
N ALA A 114 -3.35 -26.47 -1.64
CA ALA A 114 -4.19 -25.44 -1.04
C ALA A 114 -3.79 -24.00 -1.44
N LEU A 115 -2.60 -23.80 -2.05
CA LEU A 115 -2.05 -22.49 -2.39
C LEU A 115 -2.91 -21.70 -3.40
N PHE A 116 -3.60 -22.38 -4.31
CA PHE A 116 -4.44 -21.76 -5.35
C PHE A 116 -5.86 -21.40 -4.86
N SER A 117 -6.05 -21.19 -3.56
CA SER A 117 -7.34 -20.85 -2.95
C SER A 117 -7.25 -19.55 -2.15
N THR A 118 -8.40 -19.01 -1.73
CA THR A 118 -8.42 -17.87 -0.79
C THR A 118 -7.68 -18.19 0.51
N LEU A 119 -7.81 -19.43 1.00
CA LEU A 119 -7.06 -19.91 2.17
C LEU A 119 -5.55 -19.98 1.89
N GLY A 120 -5.17 -20.42 0.69
CA GLY A 120 -3.78 -20.43 0.22
C GLY A 120 -3.13 -19.06 0.16
N ARG A 121 -3.86 -18.03 -0.29
CA ARG A 121 -3.38 -16.64 -0.27
C ARG A 121 -3.18 -16.12 1.16
N THR A 122 -4.12 -16.41 2.07
CA THR A 122 -3.96 -16.07 3.49
C THR A 122 -2.75 -16.78 4.11
N ALA A 123 -2.51 -18.03 3.73
CA ALA A 123 -1.35 -18.81 4.16
C ALA A 123 -0.03 -18.26 3.65
N ALA A 124 0.02 -17.92 2.36
CA ALA A 124 1.19 -17.33 1.72
C ALA A 124 1.56 -16.03 2.44
N ARG A 125 0.58 -15.18 2.77
CA ARG A 125 0.80 -13.97 3.57
C ARG A 125 1.35 -14.25 4.97
N ALA A 126 0.87 -15.31 5.61
CA ALA A 126 1.37 -15.68 6.94
C ALA A 126 2.79 -16.26 6.88
N LEU A 127 3.09 -17.08 5.86
CA LEU A 127 4.43 -17.58 5.56
C LEU A 127 5.39 -16.43 5.23
N GLU A 128 4.98 -15.50 4.38
CA GLU A 128 5.70 -14.27 4.05
C GLU A 128 5.95 -13.45 5.31
N SER A 129 4.98 -13.33 6.21
CA SER A 129 5.16 -12.61 7.49
C SER A 129 6.21 -13.26 8.38
N VAL A 130 6.24 -14.59 8.46
CA VAL A 130 7.28 -15.34 9.20
C VAL A 130 8.65 -15.17 8.53
N TRP A 131 8.70 -15.30 7.21
CA TRP A 131 9.92 -15.07 6.44
C TRP A 131 10.45 -13.65 6.62
N ALA A 132 9.57 -12.65 6.56
CA ALA A 132 9.89 -11.25 6.77
C ALA A 132 10.41 -11.02 8.20
N GLY A 133 9.78 -11.61 9.22
CA GLY A 133 10.26 -11.54 10.60
C GLY A 133 11.65 -12.13 10.78
N ASN A 134 11.91 -13.32 10.23
CA ASN A 134 13.23 -13.95 10.28
C ASN A 134 14.28 -13.13 9.52
N THR A 135 13.90 -12.59 8.35
CA THR A 135 14.75 -11.75 7.51
C THR A 135 15.07 -10.43 8.22
N LEU A 136 14.10 -9.84 8.91
CA LEU A 136 14.28 -8.64 9.72
C LEU A 136 15.29 -8.88 10.84
N GLN A 137 15.17 -10.00 11.58
CA GLN A 137 16.13 -10.36 12.62
C GLN A 137 17.53 -10.54 12.03
N TYR A 138 17.66 -11.23 10.90
CA TYR A 138 18.94 -11.41 10.20
C TYR A 138 19.58 -10.07 9.82
N PHE A 139 18.82 -9.13 9.24
CA PHE A 139 19.34 -7.82 8.89
C PHE A 139 19.64 -6.96 10.11
N PHE A 140 18.82 -7.05 11.16
CA PHE A 140 19.08 -6.38 12.43
C PHE A 140 20.37 -6.86 13.08
N ASP A 141 20.60 -8.17 13.14
CA ASP A 141 21.83 -8.75 13.68
C ASP A 141 23.07 -8.35 12.86
N ARG A 142 22.92 -8.23 11.54
CA ARG A 142 23.97 -7.68 10.67
C ARG A 142 24.24 -6.21 10.95
N LEU A 143 23.20 -5.39 11.04
CA LEU A 143 23.31 -3.98 11.39
C LEU A 143 24.03 -3.81 12.73
N MET A 144 23.61 -4.54 13.76
CA MET A 144 24.23 -4.48 15.08
C MET A 144 25.68 -4.97 15.06
N ARG A 145 26.02 -5.97 14.24
CA ARG A 145 27.43 -6.38 14.05
C ARG A 145 28.26 -5.29 13.38
N ASN A 146 27.77 -4.69 12.29
CA ASN A 146 28.45 -3.60 11.59
C ASN A 146 28.71 -2.41 12.52
N LEU A 147 27.69 -2.01 13.27
CA LEU A 147 27.80 -0.93 14.26
C LEU A 147 28.83 -1.26 15.35
N LYS A 148 28.84 -2.50 15.87
CA LYS A 148 29.84 -2.95 16.84
C LYS A 148 31.27 -2.98 16.28
N SER A 149 31.43 -3.23 14.98
CA SER A 149 32.73 -3.12 14.30
C SER A 149 33.13 -1.70 13.92
N GLY A 150 32.30 -0.69 14.24
CA GLY A 150 32.57 0.71 13.93
C GLY A 150 32.14 1.15 12.53
N ASP A 151 31.47 0.29 11.75
CA ASP A 151 30.90 0.65 10.45
C ASP A 151 29.54 1.32 10.65
N THR A 152 29.52 2.64 10.44
CA THR A 152 28.34 3.50 10.56
C THR A 152 27.86 4.04 9.21
N ALA A 153 28.41 3.55 8.09
CA ALA A 153 28.04 4.02 6.77
C ALA A 153 26.58 3.67 6.45
N THR A 154 25.79 4.67 6.06
CA THR A 154 24.37 4.50 5.69
C THR A 154 24.14 4.48 4.19
N ALA A 155 25.15 4.87 3.40
CA ALA A 155 25.12 4.88 1.95
C ALA A 155 26.54 4.72 1.38
N ASN A 156 26.65 4.16 0.18
CA ASN A 156 27.85 4.27 -0.62
C ASN A 156 27.85 5.62 -1.36
N VAL A 157 28.80 6.48 -1.02
CA VAL A 157 28.91 7.85 -1.56
C VAL A 157 30.00 7.99 -2.62
N THR A 158 30.55 6.89 -3.14
CA THR A 158 31.63 6.91 -4.14
C THR A 158 31.25 7.72 -5.40
N LEU A 159 29.98 7.72 -5.78
CA LEU A 159 29.44 8.49 -6.91
C LEU A 159 28.38 9.49 -6.44
N TRP A 160 28.62 10.17 -5.33
CA TRP A 160 27.68 11.16 -4.79
C TRP A 160 27.63 12.44 -5.64
N GLU A 161 28.81 12.95 -6.03
CA GLU A 161 28.92 14.21 -6.78
C GLU A 161 28.69 13.99 -8.30
N PRO A 162 27.85 14.81 -8.97
CA PRO A 162 27.50 14.60 -10.38
C PRO A 162 28.67 14.66 -11.37
N ASP A 163 29.74 15.38 -11.04
CA ASP A 163 30.97 15.47 -11.84
C ASP A 163 31.78 14.17 -11.86
N THR A 164 31.54 13.27 -10.90
CA THR A 164 32.13 11.92 -10.86
C THR A 164 31.42 10.91 -11.74
N TRP A 165 30.24 11.25 -12.28
CA TRP A 165 29.43 10.32 -13.06
C TRP A 165 29.92 10.20 -14.52
N PRO A 166 29.75 9.03 -15.16
CA PRO A 166 29.86 8.93 -16.60
C PRO A 166 28.91 9.89 -17.32
N THR A 167 29.31 10.38 -18.50
CA THR A 167 28.48 11.29 -19.31
C THR A 167 27.15 10.69 -19.75
N SER A 168 27.07 9.36 -19.91
CA SER A 168 25.86 8.60 -20.20
C SER A 168 25.81 7.35 -19.33
N ALA A 169 24.66 7.08 -18.71
CA ALA A 169 24.44 5.89 -17.89
C ALA A 169 23.00 5.36 -18.02
N LYS A 170 22.83 4.04 -17.83
CA LYS A 170 21.51 3.39 -17.75
C LYS A 170 21.44 2.53 -16.51
N GLY A 171 20.27 2.51 -15.88
CA GLY A 171 20.02 1.76 -14.66
C GLY A 171 18.65 1.10 -14.66
N VAL A 172 18.57 0.00 -13.92
CA VAL A 172 17.30 -0.68 -13.63
C VAL A 172 17.27 -1.07 -12.16
N GLY A 173 16.11 -0.91 -11.53
CA GLY A 173 15.87 -1.32 -10.15
C GLY A 173 14.57 -2.12 -10.08
N PHE A 174 14.63 -3.25 -9.40
CA PHE A 174 13.46 -4.11 -9.17
C PHE A 174 13.23 -4.29 -7.67
N SER A 175 11.97 -4.33 -7.29
CA SER A 175 11.53 -4.71 -5.96
C SER A 175 10.16 -5.39 -6.05
N GLU A 176 9.68 -5.89 -4.93
CA GLU A 176 8.33 -6.45 -4.80
C GLU A 176 7.58 -5.69 -3.71
N ALA A 177 6.35 -5.31 -4.02
CA ALA A 177 5.39 -4.84 -3.02
C ALA A 177 4.42 -5.99 -2.70
N PRO A 178 3.66 -5.94 -1.59
CA PRO A 178 2.70 -6.99 -1.21
C PRO A 178 1.60 -7.33 -2.24
N ARG A 179 1.54 -6.58 -3.36
CA ARG A 179 0.58 -6.68 -4.46
C ARG A 179 1.21 -6.90 -5.84
N GLY A 180 2.53 -7.14 -5.91
CA GLY A 180 3.23 -7.51 -7.15
C GLY A 180 4.57 -6.80 -7.38
N ALA A 181 5.13 -7.01 -8.57
CA ALA A 181 6.45 -6.51 -8.96
C ALA A 181 6.47 -4.99 -9.18
N LEU A 182 7.58 -4.36 -8.81
CA LEU A 182 7.91 -2.96 -9.06
C LEU A 182 9.20 -2.88 -9.88
N GLY A 183 9.14 -2.24 -11.05
CA GLY A 183 10.29 -2.03 -11.91
C GLY A 183 10.49 -0.55 -12.21
N HIS A 184 11.72 -0.07 -12.12
CA HIS A 184 12.13 1.29 -12.46
C HIS A 184 13.29 1.23 -13.45
N TRP A 185 13.23 2.02 -14.51
CA TRP A 185 14.28 2.17 -15.53
C TRP A 185 14.66 3.64 -15.63
N ILE A 186 15.95 3.92 -15.71
CA ILE A 186 16.49 5.27 -15.82
C ILE A 186 17.57 5.33 -16.89
N LYS A 187 17.59 6.42 -17.65
CA LYS A 187 18.71 6.86 -18.47
C LYS A 187 19.16 8.24 -18.00
N ILE A 188 20.46 8.40 -17.80
CA ILE A 188 21.13 9.63 -17.38
C ILE A 188 22.01 10.08 -18.53
N GLU A 189 21.94 11.35 -18.90
CA GLU A 189 22.77 12.01 -19.91
C GLU A 189 23.20 13.37 -19.38
N ASN A 190 24.50 13.70 -19.47
CA ASN A 190 25.06 14.99 -19.08
C ASN A 190 24.60 15.42 -17.67
N GLN A 191 24.73 14.52 -16.69
CA GLN A 191 24.36 14.72 -15.28
C GLN A 191 22.86 14.96 -15.04
N LYS A 192 22.00 14.72 -16.04
CA LYS A 192 20.54 14.88 -15.94
C LYS A 192 19.83 13.59 -16.32
N ILE A 193 18.62 13.42 -15.80
CA ILE A 193 17.74 12.33 -16.22
C ILE A 193 17.26 12.61 -17.64
N ASP A 194 17.59 11.73 -18.57
CA ASP A 194 17.12 11.76 -19.96
C ASP A 194 15.76 11.08 -20.08
N SER A 195 15.57 9.94 -19.41
CA SER A 195 14.28 9.26 -19.31
C SER A 195 14.16 8.45 -18.01
N TYR A 196 12.92 8.33 -17.51
CA TYR A 196 12.58 7.53 -16.35
C TYR A 196 11.24 6.83 -16.57
N GLN A 197 11.20 5.51 -16.41
CA GLN A 197 9.98 4.71 -16.52
C GLN A 197 9.79 3.92 -15.24
N CYS A 198 8.58 3.92 -14.71
CA CYS A 198 8.16 3.03 -13.65
C CYS A 198 7.04 2.12 -14.16
N VAL A 199 7.11 0.85 -13.81
CA VAL A 199 5.99 -0.08 -13.93
C VAL A 199 5.72 -0.60 -12.53
N VAL A 200 4.65 -0.09 -11.95
CA VAL A 200 4.27 -0.37 -10.56
C VAL A 200 3.37 -1.60 -10.49
N PRO A 201 3.22 -2.25 -9.33
CA PRO A 201 2.42 -3.47 -9.18
C PRO A 201 1.04 -3.39 -9.84
N THR A 202 0.35 -2.27 -9.63
CA THR A 202 -0.98 -2.02 -10.19
C THR A 202 -0.98 -1.90 -11.71
N THR A 203 0.09 -1.39 -12.34
CA THR A 203 0.20 -1.29 -13.80
C THR A 203 0.17 -2.67 -14.47
N TRP A 204 0.80 -3.68 -13.84
CA TRP A 204 0.73 -5.06 -14.32
C TRP A 204 -0.68 -5.63 -14.18
N ASN A 205 -1.32 -5.40 -13.03
CA ASN A 205 -2.60 -6.03 -12.72
C ASN A 205 -3.79 -5.38 -13.45
N ALA A 206 -3.74 -4.06 -13.65
CA ALA A 206 -4.76 -3.26 -14.31
C ALA A 206 -4.45 -3.00 -15.80
N GLY A 207 -3.43 -3.67 -16.36
CA GLY A 207 -3.07 -3.53 -17.77
C GLY A 207 -4.25 -3.94 -18.68
N PRO A 208 -4.54 -3.19 -19.75
CA PRO A 208 -5.69 -3.48 -20.61
C PRO A 208 -5.47 -4.78 -21.40
N ARG A 209 -4.55 -4.78 -22.36
CA ARG A 209 -4.20 -5.94 -23.18
C ARG A 209 -2.68 -6.07 -23.32
N ASP A 210 -2.18 -7.29 -23.37
CA ASP A 210 -0.78 -7.55 -23.74
C ASP A 210 -0.58 -7.54 -25.28
N ASP A 211 0.67 -7.75 -25.72
CA ASP A 211 1.07 -7.81 -27.12
C ASP A 211 0.39 -8.93 -27.93
N LYS A 212 -0.21 -9.91 -27.23
CA LYS A 212 -0.96 -11.03 -27.80
C LYS A 212 -2.47 -10.83 -27.70
N GLY A 213 -2.93 -9.67 -27.22
CA GLY A 213 -4.34 -9.35 -27.04
C GLY A 213 -4.99 -10.05 -25.85
N GLN A 214 -4.22 -10.59 -24.90
CA GLN A 214 -4.75 -11.21 -23.69
C GLN A 214 -5.21 -10.14 -22.69
N ILE A 215 -6.28 -10.45 -21.96
CA ILE A 215 -6.86 -9.57 -20.93
C ILE A 215 -5.98 -9.51 -19.68
N GLY A 216 -5.90 -8.34 -19.02
CA GLY A 216 -5.13 -8.16 -17.79
C GLY A 216 -5.69 -8.92 -16.59
N ALA A 217 -4.89 -9.03 -15.52
CA ALA A 217 -5.23 -9.85 -14.35
C ALA A 217 -6.56 -9.46 -13.67
N TYR A 218 -6.88 -8.16 -13.63
CA TYR A 218 -8.16 -7.68 -13.10
C TYR A 218 -9.34 -8.16 -13.93
N GLU A 219 -9.28 -7.99 -15.25
CA GLU A 219 -10.34 -8.43 -16.15
C GLU A 219 -10.48 -9.96 -16.13
N ALA A 220 -9.35 -10.68 -16.21
CA ALA A 220 -9.31 -12.14 -16.14
C ALA A 220 -9.97 -12.68 -14.87
N ALA A 221 -9.74 -12.03 -13.72
CA ALA A 221 -10.31 -12.45 -12.46
C ALA A 221 -11.84 -12.23 -12.37
N LEU A 222 -12.39 -11.32 -13.19
CA LEU A 222 -13.83 -11.06 -13.23
C LEU A 222 -14.58 -11.99 -14.18
N MET A 223 -13.91 -12.50 -15.22
CA MET A 223 -14.55 -13.34 -16.24
C MET A 223 -15.24 -14.57 -15.63
N GLY A 224 -16.51 -14.78 -16.02
CA GLY A 224 -17.32 -15.91 -15.54
C GLY A 224 -17.88 -15.74 -14.11
N THR A 225 -17.63 -14.61 -13.45
CA THR A 225 -18.21 -14.34 -12.12
C THR A 225 -19.70 -14.05 -12.24
N LYS A 226 -20.53 -14.86 -11.58
CA LYS A 226 -21.97 -14.62 -11.48
C LYS A 226 -22.25 -13.50 -10.47
N LEU A 227 -22.98 -12.47 -10.89
CA LEU A 227 -23.51 -11.45 -9.97
C LEU A 227 -24.80 -11.97 -9.34
N ALA A 228 -24.85 -12.05 -8.01
CA ALA A 228 -26.06 -12.50 -7.31
C ALA A 228 -27.19 -11.46 -7.43
N VAL A 229 -26.84 -10.17 -7.32
CA VAL A 229 -27.74 -9.03 -7.53
C VAL A 229 -27.01 -8.04 -8.45
N PRO A 230 -27.35 -7.97 -9.76
CA PRO A 230 -26.61 -7.16 -10.73
C PRO A 230 -26.51 -5.67 -10.38
N ASP A 231 -27.56 -5.10 -9.79
CA ASP A 231 -27.59 -3.68 -9.38
C ASP A 231 -26.75 -3.39 -8.11
N GLN A 232 -26.21 -4.44 -7.47
CA GLN A 232 -25.33 -4.35 -6.29
C GLN A 232 -24.12 -5.29 -6.46
N PRO A 233 -23.18 -4.97 -7.38
CA PRO A 233 -22.15 -5.91 -7.84
C PRO A 233 -20.98 -6.05 -6.85
N LEU A 234 -21.29 -6.54 -5.65
CA LEU A 234 -20.34 -6.77 -4.57
C LEU A 234 -19.22 -7.74 -4.98
N GLU A 235 -19.51 -8.69 -5.88
CA GLU A 235 -18.54 -9.66 -6.38
C GLU A 235 -17.43 -8.99 -7.20
N ILE A 236 -17.75 -7.96 -7.98
CA ILE A 236 -16.76 -7.18 -8.75
C ILE A 236 -15.82 -6.46 -7.78
N LEU A 237 -16.39 -5.73 -6.82
CA LEU A 237 -15.64 -5.00 -5.79
C LEU A 237 -14.74 -5.95 -4.99
N ARG A 238 -15.29 -7.08 -4.53
CA ARG A 238 -14.55 -8.07 -3.74
C ARG A 238 -13.38 -8.67 -4.52
N THR A 239 -13.56 -8.90 -5.82
CA THR A 239 -12.54 -9.48 -6.70
C THR A 239 -11.43 -8.46 -6.96
N LEU A 240 -11.76 -7.24 -7.38
CA LEU A 240 -10.76 -6.21 -7.64
C LEU A 240 -10.03 -5.77 -6.37
N HIS A 241 -10.72 -5.61 -5.25
CA HIS A 241 -10.08 -5.29 -3.96
C HIS A 241 -9.14 -6.39 -3.47
N SER A 242 -9.29 -7.64 -3.92
CA SER A 242 -8.37 -8.72 -3.53
C SER A 242 -6.96 -8.54 -4.07
N PHE A 243 -6.79 -7.71 -5.09
CA PHE A 243 -5.49 -7.32 -5.64
C PHE A 243 -4.86 -6.11 -4.94
N ASP A 244 -5.55 -5.53 -3.94
CA ASP A 244 -5.10 -4.35 -3.21
C ASP A 244 -4.74 -3.16 -4.15
N PRO A 245 -5.71 -2.67 -4.94
CA PRO A 245 -5.46 -1.68 -5.98
C PRO A 245 -5.05 -0.33 -5.39
N CYS A 246 -3.75 -0.03 -5.40
CA CYS A 246 -3.23 1.30 -5.16
C CYS A 246 -3.02 2.01 -6.50
N LEU A 247 -3.96 2.89 -6.88
CA LEU A 247 -3.98 3.53 -8.20
C LEU A 247 -3.17 4.84 -8.28
N ALA A 248 -2.78 5.43 -7.15
CA ALA A 248 -2.16 6.76 -7.12
C ALA A 248 -0.85 6.88 -7.92
N CYS A 249 -0.12 5.77 -8.07
CA CYS A 249 1.12 5.69 -8.85
C CYS A 249 0.92 5.13 -10.27
N SER A 250 -0.31 4.70 -10.61
CA SER A 250 -0.69 4.21 -11.94
C SER A 250 -1.62 5.17 -12.70
N THR A 251 -2.10 6.24 -12.07
CA THR A 251 -2.90 7.29 -12.71
C THR A 251 -2.03 8.27 -13.47
N HIS A 252 -2.35 8.50 -14.73
CA HIS A 252 -1.76 9.53 -15.58
C HIS A 252 -2.54 10.85 -15.48
N VAL A 253 -1.84 11.97 -15.70
CA VAL A 253 -2.36 13.34 -15.54
C VAL A 253 -3.26 13.72 -16.72
N ILE A 254 -4.36 14.41 -16.43
CA ILE A 254 -5.29 15.02 -17.39
C ILE A 254 -5.09 16.55 -17.33
N ASP A 255 -5.14 17.21 -18.49
CA ASP A 255 -5.15 18.66 -18.60
C ASP A 255 -6.53 19.25 -18.25
N ASN A 256 -6.56 20.34 -17.50
CA ASN A 256 -7.77 21.04 -17.09
C ASN A 256 -8.52 21.72 -18.26
N HIS A 257 -7.94 21.74 -19.46
CA HIS A 257 -8.58 22.21 -20.70
C HIS A 257 -8.94 21.08 -21.68
N GLY A 258 -8.80 19.81 -21.27
CA GLY A 258 -9.12 18.66 -22.12
C GLY A 258 -8.10 18.36 -23.21
N GLY A 259 -6.90 18.95 -23.16
CA GLY A 259 -5.81 18.66 -24.07
C GLY A 259 -5.15 17.30 -23.84
N GLU A 260 -4.84 16.58 -24.93
CA GLU A 260 -4.04 15.36 -24.89
C GLU A 260 -2.58 15.73 -24.54
N LEU A 261 -2.15 15.42 -23.30
CA LEU A 261 -0.82 15.80 -22.80
C LEU A 261 0.31 14.89 -23.33
N VAL A 262 0.05 13.58 -23.43
CA VAL A 262 1.00 12.58 -23.93
C VAL A 262 0.22 11.37 -24.47
N ARG A 263 0.59 10.89 -25.66
CA ARG A 263 0.12 9.63 -26.24
C ARG A 263 1.25 8.60 -26.20
N VAL A 264 1.13 7.59 -25.34
CA VAL A 264 2.08 6.47 -25.33
C VAL A 264 1.49 5.33 -26.14
N GLN A 265 2.03 5.12 -27.33
CA GLN A 265 1.68 3.99 -28.17
C GLN A 265 2.59 2.82 -27.80
N VAL A 266 2.07 1.90 -26.99
CA VAL A 266 2.75 0.64 -26.68
C VAL A 266 2.52 -0.30 -27.87
N ARG A 267 3.61 -0.69 -28.53
CA ARG A 267 3.59 -1.69 -29.61
C ARG A 267 3.60 -3.10 -29.03
#